data_AF-A0A7C2WWY6-F1
#
_entry.id   AF-A0A7C2WWY6-F1
#
_cell.length_a   1.000
_cell.length_b   1.000
_cell.length_c   1.000
_cell.angle_alpha   90.00
_cell.angle_beta   90.00
_cell.angle_gamma   90.00
#
_symmetry.space_group_name_H-M   'P 1'
#
loop_
_entity.id
_entity.type
_entity.pdbx_description
1 polymer ?
#
loop_
_entity_poly.entity_id
_entity_poly.type
_entity_poly.pdbx_seq_one_letter_code
_entity_poly.pdbx_strand_id
1 'polypeptide(L)'
;MNQLIEALAPVLVASFAIQQLLELLDPILDAVIKPHKKWILSVVAFVVGLALTLALGLRILAPLGITRFPWVDVILTTLFMTGGTKGINDLIKLIGYKKEEAKIDLDQAQMARV
;
A
#
# COMPACT_ATOMS: atom_id res chain seq x y z
N MET A 1 9.68 -10.82 -9.46
CA MET A 1 8.25 -10.50 -9.66
C MET A 1 7.39 -11.17 -8.60
N ASN A 2 7.56 -12.47 -8.32
CA ASN A 2 6.78 -13.20 -7.29
C ASN A 2 6.86 -12.58 -5.89
N GLN A 3 8.06 -12.32 -5.35
CA GLN A 3 8.22 -11.72 -4.01
C GLN A 3 7.59 -10.34 -3.88
N LEU A 4 7.63 -9.52 -4.94
CA LEU A 4 7.00 -8.20 -4.94
C LEU A 4 5.47 -8.32 -4.88
N ILE A 5 4.90 -9.26 -5.64
CA ILE A 5 3.46 -9.53 -5.65
C ILE A 5 3.03 -10.13 -4.30
N GLU A 6 3.77 -11.10 -3.77
CA GLU A 6 3.51 -11.71 -2.46
C GLU A 6 3.58 -10.70 -1.31
N ALA A 7 4.49 -9.73 -1.38
CA ALA A 7 4.61 -8.67 -0.39
C ALA A 7 3.49 -7.61 -0.51
N LEU A 8 3.20 -7.17 -1.73
CA LEU A 8 2.33 -6.01 -1.94
C LEU A 8 0.86 -6.40 -2.09
N ALA A 9 0.52 -7.52 -2.71
CA ALA A 9 -0.88 -7.86 -2.98
C ALA A 9 -1.75 -7.95 -1.71
N PRO A 10 -1.34 -8.60 -0.62
CA PRO A 10 -2.12 -8.65 0.62
C PRO A 10 -2.32 -7.26 1.23
N VAL A 11 -1.26 -6.44 1.20
CA VAL A 11 -1.27 -5.06 1.71
C VAL A 11 -2.21 -4.21 0.86
N LEU A 12 -2.20 -4.34 -0.46
CA LEU A 12 -3.08 -3.62 -1.38
C LEU A 12 -4.55 -3.96 -1.15
N VAL A 13 -4.87 -5.25 -0.97
CA VAL A 13 -6.23 -5.70 -0.63
C VAL A 13 -6.68 -5.12 0.70
N ALA A 14 -5.80 -5.13 1.71
CA ALA A 14 -6.11 -4.57 3.02
C ALA A 14 -6.29 -3.03 2.96
N SER A 15 -5.46 -2.31 2.19
CA SER A 15 -5.63 -0.88 1.93
C SER A 15 -6.99 -0.57 1.30
N PHE A 16 -7.39 -1.35 0.31
CA PHE A 16 -8.69 -1.19 -0.36
C PHE A 16 -9.86 -1.43 0.60
N ALA A 17 -9.77 -2.49 1.43
CA ALA A 17 -10.78 -2.77 2.45
C ALA A 17 -10.91 -1.63 3.48
N ILE A 18 -9.79 -1.03 3.90
CA ILE A 18 -9.80 0.16 4.78
C ILE A 18 -10.52 1.31 4.09
N GLN A 19 -10.25 1.58 2.81
CA GLN A 19 -10.95 2.65 2.09
C GLN A 19 -12.45 2.43 2.04
N GLN A 20 -12.89 1.21 1.73
CA GLN A 20 -14.31 0.89 1.70
C GLN A 20 -14.97 1.07 3.08
N LEU A 21 -14.25 0.74 4.16
CA LEU A 21 -14.70 0.99 5.53
C LEU A 21 -14.83 2.49 5.82
N LEU A 22 -13.84 3.30 5.41
CA LEU A 22 -13.90 4.76 5.62
C LEU A 22 -15.04 5.40 4.84
N GLU A 23 -15.29 4.97 3.60
CA GLU A 23 -16.43 5.41 2.78
C GLU A 23 -17.77 5.06 3.43
N LEU A 24 -17.86 3.89 4.08
CA LEU A 24 -19.06 3.49 4.82
C LEU A 24 -19.28 4.36 6.07
N LEU A 25 -18.20 4.73 6.76
CA LEU A 25 -18.25 5.59 7.95
C LEU A 25 -18.48 7.06 7.61
N ASP A 26 -18.10 7.51 6.42
CA ASP A 26 -18.18 8.90 5.98
C ASP A 26 -19.58 9.52 6.14
N PRO A 27 -20.67 8.93 5.60
CA PRO A 27 -22.02 9.49 5.74
C PRO A 27 -22.52 9.46 7.20
N ILE A 28 -22.11 8.46 7.98
CA ILE A 28 -22.48 8.34 9.40
C ILE A 28 -21.84 9.47 10.20
N LEU A 29 -20.55 9.73 9.98
CA LEU A 29 -19.83 10.79 10.67
C LEU A 29 -20.28 12.18 10.22
N ASP A 30 -20.69 12.35 8.96
CA ASP A 30 -21.30 13.60 8.48
C ASP A 30 -22.63 13.92 9.17
N ALA A 31 -23.40 12.89 9.55
CA ALA A 31 -24.65 13.06 10.27
C ALA A 31 -24.44 13.41 11.76
N VAL A 32 -23.36 12.92 12.39
CA VAL A 32 -23.19 12.97 13.86
C VAL A 32 -22.10 13.96 14.30
N ILE A 33 -20.93 14.02 13.64
CA ILE A 33 -19.74 14.72 14.12
C ILE A 33 -19.00 15.41 12.96
N LYS A 34 -19.65 16.39 12.32
CA LYS A 34 -19.06 17.21 11.24
C LYS A 34 -17.70 17.86 11.55
N PRO A 35 -17.45 18.44 12.75
CA PRO A 35 -16.24 19.25 12.95
C PRO A 35 -14.94 18.44 13.00
N HIS A 36 -15.01 17.18 13.45
CA HIS A 36 -13.83 16.35 13.73
C HIS A 36 -13.71 15.13 12.80
N LYS A 37 -14.62 14.98 11.83
CA LYS A 37 -14.70 13.82 10.92
C LYS A 37 -13.36 13.41 10.33
N LYS A 38 -12.61 14.38 9.77
CA LYS A 38 -11.36 14.12 9.06
C LYS A 38 -10.30 13.47 9.97
N TRP A 39 -10.19 13.95 11.21
CA TRP A 39 -9.27 13.38 12.18
C TRP A 39 -9.73 11.98 12.63
N ILE A 40 -11.04 11.81 12.90
CA ILE A 40 -11.61 10.51 13.27
C ILE A 40 -11.36 9.47 12.19
N LEU A 41 -11.66 9.77 10.92
CA LEU A 41 -11.42 8.86 9.80
C LEU A 41 -9.93 8.51 9.67
N SER A 42 -9.02 9.48 9.87
CA SER A 42 -7.57 9.23 9.82
C SER A 42 -7.12 8.31 10.95
N VAL A 43 -7.61 8.53 12.18
CA VAL A 43 -7.31 7.67 13.33
C VAL A 43 -7.88 6.27 13.14
N VAL A 44 -9.12 6.16 12.66
CA VAL A 44 -9.76 4.87 12.35
C VAL A 44 -8.94 4.12 11.29
N ALA A 45 -8.54 4.78 10.21
CA ALA A 45 -7.71 4.19 9.17
C ALA A 45 -6.39 3.64 9.74
N PHE A 46 -5.72 4.43 10.59
CA PHE A 46 -4.46 4.03 11.20
C PHE A 46 -4.63 2.87 12.18
N VAL A 47 -5.63 2.93 13.08
CA VAL A 47 -5.88 1.89 14.08
C VAL A 47 -6.28 0.57 13.40
N VAL A 48 -7.17 0.61 12.41
CA VAL A 48 -7.57 -0.58 11.65
C VAL A 48 -6.39 -1.12 10.85
N GLY A 49 -5.61 -0.25 10.19
CA GLY A 49 -4.40 -0.66 9.48
C GLY A 49 -3.37 -1.32 10.40
N LEU A 50 -3.17 -0.77 11.60
CA LEU A 50 -2.27 -1.34 12.60
C LEU A 50 -2.77 -2.70 13.09
N ALA A 51 -4.07 -2.81 13.39
CA ALA A 51 -4.70 -4.06 13.81
C ALA A 51 -4.55 -5.14 12.73
N LEU A 52 -4.80 -4.82 11.45
CA LEU A 52 -4.62 -5.74 10.33
C LEU A 52 -3.15 -6.15 10.16
N THR A 53 -2.23 -5.18 10.28
CA THR A 53 -0.78 -5.44 10.17
C THR A 53 -0.32 -6.42 11.24
N LEU A 54 -0.77 -6.25 12.48
CA LEU A 54 -0.40 -7.11 13.60
C LEU A 54 -1.12 -8.48 13.57
N ALA A 55 -2.42 -8.49 13.26
CA ALA A 55 -3.24 -9.71 13.30
C ALA A 55 -2.93 -10.67 12.13
N LEU A 56 -2.69 -10.12 10.93
CA LEU A 56 -2.42 -10.92 9.72
C LEU A 56 -0.93 -11.02 9.40
N GLY A 57 -0.07 -10.37 10.19
CA GLY A 57 1.37 -10.35 9.96
C GLY A 57 1.74 -9.73 8.61
N LEU A 58 1.03 -8.68 8.18
CA LEU A 58 1.31 -8.00 6.91
C LEU A 58 2.65 -7.29 7.01
N ARG A 59 3.52 -7.49 6.00
CA ARG A 59 4.88 -6.94 5.96
C ARG A 59 5.26 -6.55 4.55
N ILE A 60 5.71 -5.30 4.37
CA ILE A 60 6.23 -4.84 3.08
C ILE A 60 7.75 -5.03 3.02
N LEU A 61 8.47 -4.80 4.12
CA LEU A 61 9.93 -4.80 4.11
C LEU A 61 10.54 -6.19 4.33
N ALA A 62 9.95 -7.02 5.18
CA ALA A 62 10.47 -8.36 5.46
C ALA A 62 10.58 -9.25 4.19
N PRO A 63 9.59 -9.27 3.27
CA PRO A 63 9.72 -10.01 2.01
C PRO A 63 10.80 -9.46 1.07
N LEU A 64 11.20 -8.19 1.25
CA LEU A 64 12.29 -7.54 0.51
C LEU A 64 13.67 -7.79 1.15
N GLY A 65 13.74 -8.61 2.21
CA GLY A 65 14.98 -8.98 2.89
C GLY A 65 15.42 -8.00 4.00
N ILE A 66 14.61 -6.99 4.31
CA ILE A 66 14.93 -6.01 5.37
C ILE A 66 14.28 -6.47 6.69
N THR A 67 15.08 -7.10 7.55
CA THR A 67 14.60 -7.71 8.82
C THR A 67 15.16 -7.05 10.08
N ARG A 68 16.10 -6.09 9.95
CA ARG A 68 16.81 -5.48 11.09
C ARG A 68 15.92 -4.76 12.10
N PHE A 69 14.76 -4.27 11.68
CA PHE A 69 13.81 -3.56 12.55
C PHE A 69 12.36 -3.97 12.28
N PRO A 70 11.89 -5.09 12.86
CA PRO A 70 10.54 -5.60 12.60
C PRO A 70 9.42 -4.63 13.00
N TRP A 71 9.63 -3.82 14.05
CA TRP A 71 8.66 -2.81 14.47
C TRP A 71 8.56 -1.65 13.48
N VAL A 72 9.65 -1.29 12.80
CA VAL A 72 9.64 -0.27 11.74
C VAL A 72 8.85 -0.77 10.54
N ASP A 73 8.97 -2.05 10.19
CA ASP A 73 8.17 -2.66 9.12
C ASP A 73 6.67 -2.65 9.45
N VAL A 74 6.27 -2.84 10.73
CA VAL A 74 4.86 -2.70 11.14
C VAL A 74 4.39 -1.29 10.81
N ILE A 75 5.12 -0.28 11.29
CA ILE A 75 4.74 1.12 11.17
C ILE A 75 4.66 1.51 9.69
N LEU A 76 5.66 1.15 8.89
CA LEU A 76 5.69 1.48 7.47
C LEU A 76 4.60 0.76 6.68
N THR A 77 4.32 -0.50 7.00
CA THR A 77 3.21 -1.24 6.38
C THR A 77 1.87 -0.59 6.72
N THR A 78 1.64 -0.25 7.99
CA THR A 78 0.43 0.46 8.43
C THR A 78 0.29 1.82 7.73
N LEU A 79 1.36 2.63 7.69
CA LEU A 79 1.34 3.94 7.05
C LEU A 79 1.09 3.83 5.55
N PHE A 80 1.72 2.86 4.88
CA PHE A 80 1.46 2.58 3.47
C PHE A 80 -0.02 2.27 3.24
N MET A 81 -0.64 1.47 4.10
CA MET A 81 -2.06 1.14 4.00
C MET A 81 -2.97 2.37 4.19
N THR A 82 -2.61 3.28 5.10
CA THR A 82 -3.35 4.54 5.27
C THR A 82 -3.23 5.49 4.08
N GLY A 83 -2.21 5.32 3.22
CA GLY A 83 -2.07 6.10 1.98
C GLY A 83 -3.20 5.85 0.97
N GLY A 84 -4.00 4.80 1.17
CA GLY A 84 -5.16 4.46 0.34
C GLY A 84 -4.81 4.25 -1.14
N THR A 85 -5.78 4.52 -2.02
CA THR A 85 -5.70 4.36 -3.48
C THR A 85 -4.62 5.22 -4.11
N LYS A 86 -4.21 6.32 -3.47
CA LYS A 86 -3.14 7.18 -3.99
C LYS A 86 -1.80 6.44 -4.04
N GLY A 87 -1.44 5.77 -2.94
CA GLY A 87 -0.23 4.94 -2.87
C GLY A 87 -0.28 3.76 -3.85
N ILE A 88 -1.46 3.15 -4.03
CA ILE A 88 -1.69 2.08 -5.01
C ILE A 88 -1.48 2.58 -6.44
N ASN A 89 -2.08 3.72 -6.79
CA ASN A 89 -1.98 4.29 -8.13
C ASN A 89 -0.53 4.67 -8.48
N ASP A 90 0.19 5.27 -7.53
CA ASP A 90 1.59 5.64 -7.72
C ASP A 90 2.49 4.39 -7.84
N LEU A 91 2.19 3.32 -7.11
CA LEU A 91 2.88 2.04 -7.24
C LEU A 91 2.64 1.38 -8.61
N ILE A 92 1.40 1.36 -9.08
CA ILE A 92 1.06 0.79 -10.40
C ILE A 92 1.80 1.54 -11.50
N LYS A 93 1.85 2.88 -11.43
CA LYS A 93 2.62 3.70 -12.38
C LYS A 93 4.11 3.36 -12.35
N LEU A 94 4.70 3.25 -11.16
CA LEU A 94 6.11 2.87 -10.99
C LEU A 94 6.42 1.51 -11.65
N ILE A 95 5.55 0.52 -11.44
CA ILE A 95 5.69 -0.81 -12.06
C ILE A 95 5.56 -0.70 -13.58
N GLY A 96 4.65 0.14 -14.09
CA GLY A 96 4.51 0.46 -15.50
C GLY A 96 5.79 1.04 -16.10
N TYR A 97 6.36 2.08 -15.48
CA TYR A 97 7.60 2.71 -15.94
C TYR A 97 8.77 1.73 -15.97
N LYS A 98 8.95 0.92 -14.93
CA LYS A 98 10.03 -0.10 -14.91
C LYS A 98 9.86 -1.17 -15.99
N LYS A 99 8.62 -1.50 -16.36
CA LYS A 99 8.34 -2.45 -17.44
C LYS A 99 8.67 -1.85 -18.81
N GLU A 100 8.42 -0.57 -19.00
CA GLU A 100 8.78 0.15 -20.23
C GLU A 100 10.30 0.30 -20.36
N GLU A 101 11.00 0.69 -19.30
CA GLU A 101 12.48 0.73 -19.26
C GLU A 101 13.09 -0.62 -19.65
N ALA A 102 12.62 -1.72 -19.04
CA ALA A 102 13.13 -3.05 -19.34
C ALA A 102 12.90 -3.48 -20.81
N LYS A 103 11.82 -3.01 -21.44
CA LYS A 103 11.57 -3.26 -22.88
C LYS A 103 12.55 -2.47 -23.75
N ILE A 104 12.78 -1.21 -23.43
CA ILE A 104 13.72 -0.35 -24.16
C ILE A 104 15.13 -0.93 -24.08
N ASP A 105 15.57 -1.37 -22.90
CA ASP A 105 16.88 -2.00 -22.71
C ASP A 105 17.02 -3.30 -23.53
N LEU A 106 15.95 -4.11 -23.59
CA LEU A 106 15.90 -5.32 -24.42
C LEU A 106 16.00 -5.00 -25.91
N ASP A 107 15.23 -4.01 -26.40
CA ASP A 107 15.24 -3.62 -27.80
C ASP A 107 16.59 -3.02 -28.21
N GLN A 108 17.22 -2.20 -27.35
CA GLN A 108 18.57 -1.67 -27.57
C GLN A 108 19.63 -2.76 -27.57
N ALA A 109 19.54 -3.74 -26.66
CA ALA A 109 20.45 -4.87 -26.63
C ALA A 109 20.30 -5.81 -27.84
N GLN A 110 19.09 -5.90 -28.42
CA GLN A 110 18.86 -6.62 -29.67
C GLN A 110 19.42 -5.85 -30.87
N MET A 111 19.18 -4.54 -30.95
CA MET A 111 19.70 -3.69 -32.03
C MET A 111 21.23 -3.62 -32.04
N ALA A 112 21.89 -3.64 -30.87
CA ALA A 112 23.36 -3.68 -30.77
C ALA A 112 24.00 -5.02 -31.19
N ARG A 113 23.19 -6.07 -31.43
CA ARG A 113 23.65 -7.40 -31.86
C ARG A 113 23.44 -7.66 -33.35
N VAL A 114 22.82 -6.73 -34.09
CA VAL A 114 22.59 -6.77 -35.55
C VAL A 114 23.59 -5.86 -36.24
#